data_AF-A0AAV3JNX0-F1
#
_entry.id   AF-A0AAV3JNX0-F1
#
_cell.length_a   1.000
_cell.length_b   1.000
_cell.length_c   1.000
_cell.angle_alpha   90.00
_cell.angle_beta   90.00
_cell.angle_gamma   90.00
#
_symmetry.space_group_name_H-M   'P 1'
#
loop_
_entity.id
_entity.type
_entity.pdbx_description
1 polymer ?
#
loop_
_entity_poly.entity_id
_entity_poly.type
_entity_poly.pdbx_seq_one_letter_code
_entity_poly.pdbx_strand_id
1 'polypeptide(L)'
;MELEEIRQEIDEIDQQLVSLLETRMGLILEVIAFKKKHRLPVLDNNRENEVLNNVLKKVQNHQFDDVIRATFKDIMTESRVYQKENIVDGD
;
A
#
# COMPACT_ATOMS: atom_id res chain seq x y z
N MET A 1 -3.37 -28.51 -13.95
CA MET A 1 -4.12 -27.35 -13.46
C MET A 1 -4.82 -26.75 -14.64
N GLU A 2 -6.14 -26.73 -14.62
CA GLU A 2 -6.95 -26.02 -15.62
C GLU A 2 -6.91 -24.51 -15.34
N LEU A 3 -7.21 -23.69 -16.36
CA LEU A 3 -7.24 -22.23 -16.21
C LEU A 3 -8.18 -21.76 -15.09
N GLU A 4 -9.28 -22.48 -14.90
CA GLU A 4 -10.27 -22.17 -13.86
C GLU A 4 -9.72 -22.39 -12.45
N GLU A 5 -8.94 -23.44 -12.24
CA GLU A 5 -8.29 -23.72 -10.95
C GLU A 5 -7.27 -22.63 -10.60
N ILE A 6 -6.47 -22.20 -11.58
CA ILE A 6 -5.54 -21.07 -11.42
C ILE A 6 -6.26 -19.79 -11.00
N ARG A 7 -7.44 -19.51 -11.59
CA ARG A 7 -8.21 -18.31 -11.28
C ARG A 7 -8.81 -18.37 -9.88
N GLN A 8 -9.29 -19.53 -9.45
CA GLN A 8 -9.78 -19.71 -8.09
C GLN A 8 -8.68 -19.48 -7.06
N GLU A 9 -7.46 -19.98 -7.31
CA GLU A 9 -6.31 -19.68 -6.45
C GLU A 9 -5.98 -18.18 -6.41
N ILE A 10 -6.11 -17.46 -7.54
CA ILE A 10 -5.95 -15.99 -7.59
C ILE A 10 -7.04 -15.30 -6.76
N ASP A 11 -8.31 -15.70 -6.92
CA ASP A 11 -9.43 -15.09 -6.19
C ASP A 11 -9.26 -15.24 -4.66
N GLU A 12 -8.76 -16.40 -4.21
CA GLU A 12 -8.44 -16.63 -2.80
C GLU A 12 -7.31 -15.73 -2.28
N ILE A 13 -6.28 -15.48 -3.11
CA ILE A 13 -5.20 -14.55 -2.80
C ILE A 13 -5.73 -13.11 -2.77
N ASP A 14 -6.57 -12.73 -3.74
CA ASP A 14 -7.15 -11.40 -3.85
C ASP A 14 -8.02 -11.07 -2.62
N GLN A 15 -8.76 -12.05 -2.11
CA GLN A 15 -9.51 -11.88 -0.85
C GLN A 15 -8.57 -11.58 0.34
N GLN A 16 -7.42 -12.24 0.42
CA GLN A 16 -6.43 -11.95 1.46
C GLN A 16 -5.78 -10.58 1.27
N LEU A 17 -5.49 -10.19 0.02
CA LEU A 17 -4.95 -8.87 -0.30
C LEU A 17 -5.92 -7.76 0.11
N VAL A 18 -7.22 -7.90 -0.15
CA VAL A 18 -8.24 -6.94 0.28
C VAL A 18 -8.19 -6.76 1.80
N SER A 19 -8.22 -7.86 2.57
CA SER A 19 -8.18 -7.79 4.03
C SER A 19 -6.91 -7.11 4.57
N LEU A 20 -5.76 -7.39 3.96
CA LEU A 20 -4.49 -6.77 4.32
C LEU A 20 -4.45 -5.29 3.96
N LEU A 21 -5.01 -4.91 2.81
CA LEU A 21 -5.10 -3.52 2.37
C LEU A 21 -6.05 -2.71 3.26
N GLU A 22 -7.21 -3.26 3.64
CA GLU A 22 -8.13 -2.63 4.59
C GLU A 22 -7.47 -2.38 5.94
N THR A 23 -6.78 -3.40 6.48
CA THR A 23 -6.00 -3.28 7.72
C THR A 23 -4.95 -2.16 7.59
N ARG A 24 -4.24 -2.11 6.46
CA ARG A 24 -3.26 -1.07 6.17
C ARG A 24 -3.92 0.32 6.08
N MET A 25 -5.11 0.44 5.49
CA MET A 25 -5.84 1.71 5.39
C MET A 25 -6.33 2.21 6.76
N GLY A 26 -6.70 1.31 7.67
CA GLY A 26 -6.96 1.65 9.08
C GLY A 26 -5.76 2.35 9.73
N LEU A 27 -4.54 1.83 9.51
CA LEU A 27 -3.32 2.47 10.00
C LEU A 27 -3.02 3.82 9.31
N ILE A 28 -3.44 4.01 8.06
CA ILE A 28 -3.32 5.30 7.38
C ILE A 28 -4.17 6.38 8.06
N LEU A 29 -5.35 6.04 8.61
CA LEU A 29 -6.16 6.98 9.41
C LEU A 29 -5.41 7.47 10.65
N GLU A 30 -4.69 6.59 11.33
CA GLU A 30 -3.82 6.98 12.46
C GLU A 30 -2.69 7.90 12.01
N VAL A 31 -2.06 7.59 10.87
CA VAL A 31 -1.02 8.45 10.25
C VAL A 31 -1.59 9.83 9.89
N ILE A 32 -2.81 9.90 9.36
CA ILE A 32 -3.52 11.16 9.06
C ILE A 32 -3.69 11.97 10.33
N ALA A 33 -4.26 11.37 11.38
CA ALA A 33 -4.49 12.04 12.67
C ALA A 33 -3.18 12.58 13.27
N PHE A 34 -2.11 11.78 13.21
CA PHE A 34 -0.79 12.20 13.66
C PHE A 34 -0.25 13.38 12.83
N LYS A 35 -0.23 13.26 11.50
CA LYS A 35 0.28 14.31 10.62
C LYS A 35 -0.51 15.61 10.76
N LYS A 36 -1.84 15.54 10.90
CA LYS A 36 -2.71 16.71 11.14
C LYS A 36 -2.34 17.42 12.45
N LYS A 37 -2.22 16.65 13.55
CA LYS A 37 -1.84 17.18 14.86
C LYS A 37 -0.46 17.87 14.84
N HIS A 38 0.48 17.32 14.08
CA HIS A 38 1.87 17.79 14.00
C HIS A 38 2.17 18.70 12.80
N ARG A 39 1.17 19.02 11.97
CA ARG A 39 1.31 19.82 10.72
C ARG A 39 2.39 19.29 9.78
N LEU A 40 2.48 17.96 9.66
CA LEU A 40 3.46 17.29 8.80
C LEU A 40 2.91 17.08 7.38
N PRO A 41 3.76 17.12 6.34
CA PRO A 41 3.33 16.89 4.96
C PRO A 41 2.88 15.44 4.73
N VAL A 42 1.97 15.26 3.75
CA VAL A 42 1.54 13.92 3.31
C VAL A 42 2.68 13.15 2.65
N LEU A 43 3.40 13.80 1.74
CA LEU A 43 4.49 13.18 0.99
C LEU A 43 5.74 13.06 1.88
N ASP A 44 6.22 11.84 2.03
CA ASP A 44 7.50 11.53 2.66
C ASP A 44 8.29 10.56 1.77
N ASN A 45 9.13 11.13 0.90
CA ASN A 45 9.92 10.36 -0.07
C ASN A 45 10.88 9.37 0.61
N ASN A 46 11.43 9.74 1.78
CA ASN A 46 12.37 8.87 2.49
C ASN A 46 11.66 7.62 2.99
N ARG A 47 10.48 7.80 3.59
CA ARG A 47 9.66 6.68 4.06
C ARG A 47 9.22 5.78 2.90
N GLU A 48 8.81 6.34 1.76
CA GLU A 48 8.37 5.54 0.62
C GLU A 48 9.50 4.72 -0.01
N ASN A 49 10.69 5.32 -0.13
CA ASN A 49 11.88 4.59 -0.59
C ASN A 49 12.24 3.44 0.36
N GLU A 50 12.12 3.65 1.67
CA GLU A 50 12.34 2.60 2.66
C GLU A 50 11.33 1.45 2.53
N VAL A 51 10.04 1.76 2.34
CA VAL A 51 8.99 0.74 2.09
C VAL A 51 9.34 -0.09 0.86
N LEU A 52 9.66 0.55 -0.27
CA LEU A 52 9.99 -0.17 -1.51
C LEU A 52 11.23 -1.06 -1.34
N ASN A 53 12.28 -0.55 -0.68
CA ASN A 53 13.48 -1.34 -0.42
C ASN A 53 13.18 -2.56 0.48
N ASN A 54 12.34 -2.39 1.50
CA ASN A 54 11.95 -3.47 2.39
C ASN A 54 11.06 -4.51 1.71
N VAL A 55 10.21 -4.09 0.78
CA VAL A 55 9.40 -5.00 -0.04
C VAL A 55 10.29 -5.82 -0.97
N LEU A 56 11.19 -5.17 -1.71
CA LEU A 56 12.08 -5.86 -2.65
C LEU A 56 13.00 -6.86 -1.96
N LYS A 57 13.46 -6.58 -0.74
CA LYS A 57 14.23 -7.53 0.08
C LYS A 57 13.46 -8.82 0.43
N LYS A 58 12.13 -8.80 0.37
CA LYS A 58 11.28 -9.97 0.67
C LYS A 58 10.96 -10.79 -0.57
N VAL A 59 11.13 -10.23 -1.77
CA VAL A 59 10.91 -10.94 -3.02
C VAL A 59 11.97 -12.03 -3.16
N GLN A 60 11.53 -13.29 -3.31
CA GLN A 60 12.42 -14.44 -3.48
C GLN A 60 12.70 -14.72 -4.96
N ASN A 61 11.69 -14.52 -5.81
CA ASN A 61 11.82 -14.68 -7.25
C ASN A 61 11.95 -13.31 -7.92
N HIS A 62 13.19 -12.91 -8.16
CA HIS A 62 13.54 -11.59 -8.67
C HIS A 62 13.01 -11.26 -10.07
N GLN A 63 12.47 -12.25 -10.81
CA GLN A 63 11.73 -11.94 -12.05
C GLN A 63 10.48 -11.08 -11.80
N PHE A 64 10.00 -11.03 -10.56
CA PHE A 64 8.84 -10.25 -10.15
C PHE A 64 9.18 -8.90 -9.49
N ASP A 65 10.47 -8.53 -9.38
CA ASP A 65 10.89 -7.32 -8.67
C ASP A 65 10.22 -6.06 -9.23
N ASP A 66 10.22 -5.87 -10.56
CA ASP A 66 9.67 -4.68 -11.20
C ASP A 66 8.16 -4.57 -11.04
N VAL A 67 7.43 -5.68 -11.19
CA VAL A 67 5.97 -5.69 -11.04
C VAL A 67 5.57 -5.46 -9.59
N ILE A 68 6.23 -6.13 -8.62
CA ILE A 68 5.97 -5.93 -7.19
C ILE A 68 6.30 -4.49 -6.78
N ARG A 69 7.41 -3.92 -7.29
CA ARG A 69 7.77 -2.52 -7.03
C ARG A 69 6.70 -1.56 -7.55
N ALA A 70 6.18 -1.78 -8.75
CA ALA A 70 5.13 -0.95 -9.33
C ALA A 70 3.86 -1.03 -8.48
N THR A 71 3.38 -2.23 -8.15
CA THR A 71 2.19 -2.42 -7.30
C THR A 71 2.31 -1.70 -5.97
N PHE A 72 3.45 -1.78 -5.27
CA PHE A 72 3.63 -1.08 -4.00
C PHE A 72 3.72 0.44 -4.16
N LYS A 73 4.24 0.96 -5.27
CA LYS A 73 4.16 2.39 -5.57
C LYS A 73 2.71 2.84 -5.74
N ASP A 74 1.88 2.05 -6.40
CA ASP A 74 0.46 2.38 -6.60
C ASP A 74 -0.29 2.36 -5.28
N ILE A 75 -0.09 1.34 -4.43
CA ILE A 75 -0.66 1.29 -3.08
C ILE A 75 -0.29 2.54 -2.27
N MET A 76 0.97 2.97 -2.30
CA MET A 76 1.40 4.19 -1.61
C MET A 76 0.77 5.45 -2.22
N THR A 77 0.61 5.48 -3.54
CA THR A 77 -0.03 6.59 -4.26
C THR A 77 -1.47 6.77 -3.83
N GLU A 78 -2.27 5.71 -3.82
CA GLU A 78 -3.65 5.75 -3.37
C GLU A 78 -3.76 6.13 -1.89
N SER A 79 -2.82 5.66 -1.06
CA SER A 79 -2.76 6.06 0.34
C SER A 79 -2.48 7.55 0.53
N ARG A 80 -1.70 8.18 -0.35
CA ARG A 80 -1.46 9.62 -0.33
C ARG A 80 -2.68 10.40 -0.81
N VAL A 81 -3.38 9.91 -1.84
CA VAL A 81 -4.64 10.51 -2.32
C VAL A 81 -5.64 10.56 -1.16
N TYR A 82 -5.88 9.41 -0.52
CA TYR A 82 -6.77 9.33 0.63
C TYR A 82 -6.32 10.23 1.80
N GLN A 83 -5.02 10.27 2.11
CA GLN A 83 -4.48 11.21 3.10
C GLN A 83 -4.78 12.67 2.77
N LYS A 84 -4.60 13.09 1.51
CA LYS A 84 -4.82 14.48 1.10
C LYS A 84 -6.29 14.87 1.25
N GLU A 85 -7.20 13.98 0.88
CA GLU A 85 -8.64 14.21 1.03
C GLU A 85 -9.03 14.37 2.51
N ASN A 86 -8.48 13.54 3.39
CA ASN A 86 -8.89 13.48 4.80
C ASN A 86 -8.08 14.37 5.75
N ILE A 87 -7.00 15.01 5.30
CA ILE A 87 -6.26 16.01 6.10
C ILE A 87 -6.86 17.41 5.97
N VAL A 88 -7.51 17.72 4.85
CA VAL A 88 -8.06 19.06 4.55
C VAL A 88 -9.39 19.31 5.24
N ASP A 89 -10.16 18.27 5.58
CA ASP A 89 -11.43 18.44 6.30
C ASP A 89 -11.20 18.69 7.79
N GLY A 90 -11.28 19.95 8.20
CA GLY A 90 -11.46 20.36 9.59
C GLY A 90 -10.88 21.72 9.93
N ASP A 91 -11.20 22.72 9.11
CA ASP A 91 -11.30 24.12 9.55
C ASP A 91 -12.77 24.45 9.89
#